data_AF-A0AAU3KZ14-F1
#
_entry.id   AF-A0AAU3KZ14-F1
#
_cell.length_a   1.000
_cell.length_b   1.000
_cell.length_c   1.000
_cell.angle_alpha   90.00
_cell.angle_beta   90.00
_cell.angle_gamma   90.00
#
_symmetry.space_group_name_H-M   'P 1'
#
loop_
_entity.id
_entity.type
_entity.pdbx_description
1 polymer ?
#
loop_
_entity_poly.entity_id
_entity_poly.type
_entity_poly.pdbx_seq_one_letter_code
_entity_poly.pdbx_strand_id
1 'polypeptide(L)'
;MFAHTLNLPGRDAKPRERGLTMVIDPGLPNSVFRDIMASYGDLIDYVKFGWGTCLATSGILGKTRAARDYGVEFYFGGTLFEKFLISDRVDEWYKLCSDAGATVVEISNGTIPLSNAEKAGYIRQFADEFTVLSEVGFKDPVRSETLSPARWIDYIQQDLDAGAHFVIAEARESGRSGICRPDGELRYGLIEEIAESAIDVNHLMFEAPTKDFYAPTFTRFAGTAEEHVSFVLRDPSNNLLEFKHYLDPRMMY
;
A
#
# COMPACT_ATOMS: atom_id res chain seq x y z
N MET A 1 -18.06 23.10 2.68
CA MET A 1 -17.90 22.49 1.34
C MET A 1 -18.91 23.16 0.42
N PHE A 2 -18.51 23.59 -0.79
CA PHE A 2 -19.41 24.32 -1.69
C PHE A 2 -20.40 23.34 -2.33
N ALA A 3 -21.67 23.38 -1.93
CA ALA A 3 -22.70 22.42 -2.33
C ALA A 3 -23.18 22.53 -3.80
N HIS A 4 -22.52 23.35 -4.61
CA HIS A 4 -22.90 23.67 -6.01
C HIS A 4 -21.77 23.34 -7.00
N THR A 5 -20.88 22.42 -6.64
CA THR A 5 -19.71 22.03 -7.47
C THR A 5 -20.03 20.90 -8.44
N LEU A 6 -19.00 20.55 -9.23
CA LEU A 6 -18.96 19.44 -10.18
C LEU A 6 -19.53 18.14 -9.59
N ASN A 7 -20.17 17.34 -10.45
CA ASN A 7 -20.51 15.96 -10.12
C ASN A 7 -19.22 15.12 -10.16
N LEU A 8 -18.81 14.59 -9.01
CA LEU A 8 -17.59 13.80 -8.85
C LEU A 8 -17.94 12.32 -8.61
N PRO A 9 -17.04 11.38 -8.93
CA PRO A 9 -17.21 9.98 -8.54
C PRO A 9 -17.45 9.86 -7.03
N GLY A 10 -18.38 8.99 -6.64
CA GLY A 10 -18.61 8.66 -5.24
C GLY A 10 -17.39 7.96 -4.63
N ARG A 11 -17.12 8.24 -3.36
CA ARG A 11 -16.14 7.52 -2.54
C ARG A 11 -16.85 7.02 -1.29
N ASP A 12 -16.55 5.80 -0.88
CA ASP A 12 -17.12 5.22 0.33
C ASP A 12 -16.73 6.05 1.57
N ALA A 13 -17.65 6.12 2.53
CA ALA A 13 -17.37 6.72 3.84
C ALA A 13 -16.56 5.75 4.71
N LYS A 14 -15.91 6.27 5.75
CA LYS A 14 -15.22 5.43 6.74
C LYS A 14 -16.22 4.73 7.68
N PRO A 15 -15.92 3.52 8.19
CA PRO A 15 -14.77 2.67 7.82
C PRO A 15 -14.95 2.09 6.41
N ARG A 16 -13.88 2.09 5.61
CA ARG A 16 -13.90 1.62 4.22
C ARG A 16 -13.48 0.16 4.13
N GLU A 17 -14.06 -0.55 3.17
CA GLU A 17 -13.65 -1.91 2.81
C GLU A 17 -12.97 -1.95 1.42
N ARG A 18 -13.09 -0.87 0.64
CA ARG A 18 -12.51 -0.75 -0.71
C ARG A 18 -12.00 0.67 -0.96
N GLY A 19 -11.15 0.84 -1.98
CA GLY A 19 -10.59 2.14 -2.32
C GLY A 19 -9.73 2.73 -1.20
N LEU A 20 -9.08 1.84 -0.44
CA LEU A 20 -8.31 2.15 0.75
C LEU A 20 -7.09 3.00 0.41
N THR A 21 -6.71 3.86 1.33
CA THR A 21 -5.51 4.69 1.22
C THR A 21 -4.65 4.48 2.46
N MET A 22 -3.50 3.84 2.26
CA MET A 22 -2.45 3.74 3.27
C MET A 22 -1.35 4.74 2.95
N VAL A 23 -0.94 5.52 3.96
CA VAL A 23 0.18 6.46 3.85
C VAL A 23 1.33 6.01 4.74
N ILE A 24 2.55 6.31 4.33
CA ILE A 24 3.75 6.06 5.14
C ILE A 24 4.17 7.33 5.89
N ASP A 25 4.45 7.19 7.19
CA ASP A 25 5.15 8.20 7.98
C ASP A 25 6.64 7.77 8.13
N PRO A 26 7.56 8.41 7.39
CA PRO A 26 8.99 8.10 7.46
C PRO A 26 9.70 8.74 8.66
N GLY A 27 8.98 9.39 9.60
CA GLY A 27 9.54 10.12 10.73
C GLY A 27 9.22 11.62 10.71
N LEU A 28 8.03 12.00 10.25
CA LEU A 28 7.60 13.41 10.15
C LEU A 28 7.60 14.12 11.52
N PRO A 29 7.81 15.44 11.57
CA PRO A 29 7.60 16.19 12.82
C PRO A 29 6.17 16.03 13.35
N ASN A 30 6.00 15.94 14.67
CA ASN A 30 4.70 15.69 15.31
C ASN A 30 3.60 16.69 14.91
N SER A 31 3.94 17.98 14.77
CA SER A 31 2.96 18.99 14.35
C SER A 31 2.58 18.86 12.88
N VAL A 32 3.51 18.49 12.01
CA VAL A 32 3.23 18.24 10.58
C VAL A 32 2.31 17.03 10.44
N PHE A 33 2.59 15.94 11.16
CA PHE A 33 1.73 14.76 11.16
C PHE A 33 0.29 15.10 11.58
N ARG A 34 0.13 15.89 12.65
CA ARG A 34 -1.21 16.33 13.11
C ARG A 34 -1.93 17.18 12.08
N ASP A 35 -1.23 18.08 11.40
CA ASP A 35 -1.81 18.93 10.36
C ASP A 35 -2.28 18.10 9.14
N ILE A 36 -1.52 17.07 8.78
CA ILE A 36 -1.93 16.10 7.74
C ILE A 36 -3.19 15.34 8.16
N MET A 37 -3.24 14.81 9.39
CA MET A 37 -4.44 14.11 9.88
C MET A 37 -5.65 15.05 9.91
N ALA A 38 -5.47 16.29 10.37
CA ALA A 38 -6.54 17.29 10.40
C ALA A 38 -7.04 17.70 9.01
N SER A 39 -6.14 17.81 8.04
CA SER A 39 -6.46 18.28 6.69
C SER A 39 -6.98 17.17 5.79
N TYR A 40 -6.49 15.93 5.97
CA TYR A 40 -6.67 14.84 5.01
C TYR A 40 -7.11 13.52 5.66
N GLY A 41 -7.38 13.49 6.97
CA GLY A 41 -7.74 12.28 7.70
C GLY A 41 -8.93 11.53 7.08
N ASP A 42 -9.92 12.23 6.55
CA ASP A 42 -11.07 11.62 5.87
C ASP A 42 -10.70 10.80 4.62
N LEU A 43 -9.54 11.09 4.01
CA LEU A 43 -9.02 10.42 2.81
C LEU A 43 -8.05 9.28 3.12
N ILE A 44 -7.58 9.16 4.36
CA ILE A 44 -6.55 8.20 4.77
C ILE A 44 -7.19 7.12 5.63
N ASP A 45 -6.96 5.86 5.34
CA ASP A 45 -7.53 4.73 6.11
C ASP A 45 -6.47 4.14 7.06
N TYR A 46 -5.22 4.05 6.60
CA TYR A 46 -4.10 3.52 7.39
C TYR A 46 -2.87 4.42 7.36
N VAL A 47 -2.12 4.43 8.46
CA VAL A 47 -0.76 4.99 8.55
C VAL A 47 0.25 3.90 8.89
N LYS A 48 1.19 3.64 7.99
CA LYS A 48 2.40 2.84 8.27
C LYS A 48 3.47 3.74 8.86
N PHE A 49 3.86 3.54 10.12
CA PHE A 49 5.12 4.11 10.61
C PHE A 49 6.27 3.28 10.05
N GLY A 50 6.96 3.85 9.06
CA GLY A 50 7.85 3.11 8.18
C GLY A 50 8.96 2.36 8.93
N TRP A 51 9.22 1.13 8.52
CA TRP A 51 10.35 0.32 9.01
C TRP A 51 10.38 0.27 10.55
N GLY A 52 11.38 0.87 11.20
CA GLY A 52 11.48 1.03 12.66
C GLY A 52 11.48 2.48 13.11
N THR A 53 10.92 3.42 12.34
CA THR A 53 10.93 4.85 12.67
C THR A 53 10.23 5.17 13.98
N CYS A 54 9.29 4.34 14.42
CA CYS A 54 8.62 4.49 15.71
C CYS A 54 9.60 4.49 16.90
N LEU A 55 10.71 3.74 16.81
CA LEU A 55 11.75 3.70 17.85
C LEU A 55 12.58 4.99 17.90
N ALA A 56 12.67 5.72 16.79
CA ALA A 56 13.39 6.98 16.68
C ALA A 56 12.47 8.22 16.82
N THR A 57 11.15 8.02 16.92
CA THR A 57 10.17 9.10 16.96
C THR A 57 9.82 9.46 18.41
N SER A 58 10.39 10.58 18.88
CA SER A 58 9.99 11.16 20.16
C SER A 58 8.50 11.54 20.12
N GLY A 59 7.71 10.92 21.00
CA GLY A 59 6.26 11.19 21.08
C GLY A 59 5.41 10.38 20.10
N ILE A 60 5.86 9.19 19.68
CA ILE A 60 5.09 8.27 18.82
C ILE A 60 3.63 8.08 19.30
N LEU A 61 3.40 7.93 20.61
CA LEU A 61 2.05 7.79 21.18
C LEU A 61 1.15 9.01 20.92
N GLY A 62 1.73 10.20 20.74
CA GLY A 62 0.99 11.39 20.33
C GLY A 62 0.51 11.30 18.89
N LYS A 63 1.30 10.71 17.99
CA LYS A 63 0.91 10.48 16.60
C LYS A 63 -0.15 9.39 16.48
N THR A 64 -0.02 8.29 17.23
CA THR A 64 -1.03 7.22 17.19
C THR A 64 -2.40 7.72 17.65
N ARG A 65 -2.45 8.55 18.69
CA ARG A 65 -3.70 9.23 19.09
C ARG A 65 -4.24 10.16 18.01
N ALA A 66 -3.38 11.00 17.43
CA ALA A 66 -3.80 11.90 16.35
C ALA A 66 -4.36 11.17 15.13
N ALA A 67 -3.85 9.98 14.77
CA ALA A 67 -4.44 9.16 13.72
C ALA A 67 -5.84 8.65 14.11
N ARG A 68 -5.97 8.10 15.32
CA ARG A 68 -7.26 7.59 15.83
C ARG A 68 -8.34 8.66 15.95
N ASP A 69 -7.99 9.89 16.30
CA ASP A 69 -8.93 11.01 16.39
C ASP A 69 -9.68 11.28 15.06
N TYR A 70 -9.11 10.84 13.93
CA TYR A 70 -9.70 10.96 12.59
C TYR A 70 -10.13 9.60 12.00
N GLY A 71 -10.28 8.57 12.85
CA GLY A 71 -10.64 7.22 12.41
C GLY A 71 -9.64 6.65 11.42
N VAL A 72 -8.34 6.92 11.60
CA VAL A 72 -7.24 6.38 10.82
C VAL A 72 -6.55 5.31 11.67
N GLU A 73 -6.49 4.08 11.16
CA GLU A 73 -5.74 3.02 11.82
C GLU A 73 -4.25 3.20 11.58
N PHE A 74 -3.41 2.63 12.45
CA PHE A 74 -1.96 2.66 12.26
C PHE A 74 -1.34 1.32 12.57
N TYR A 75 -0.14 1.13 12.03
CA TYR A 75 0.69 -0.03 12.33
C TYR A 75 2.17 0.34 12.18
N PHE A 76 3.04 -0.47 12.79
CA PHE A 76 4.49 -0.36 12.62
C PHE A 76 4.94 -1.24 11.46
N GLY A 77 5.87 -0.76 10.64
CA GLY A 77 6.32 -1.49 9.45
C GLY A 77 6.89 -2.88 9.78
N GLY A 78 6.68 -3.85 8.90
CA GLY A 78 7.00 -5.27 9.13
C GLY A 78 8.50 -5.54 9.24
N THR A 79 9.35 -4.65 8.74
CA THR A 79 10.80 -4.71 9.00
C THR A 79 11.14 -4.58 10.49
N LEU A 80 10.31 -3.88 11.27
CA LEU A 80 10.47 -3.87 12.73
C LEU A 80 10.17 -5.25 13.32
N PHE A 81 9.06 -5.89 12.89
CA PHE A 81 8.75 -7.26 13.27
C PHE A 81 9.91 -8.20 12.92
N GLU A 82 10.39 -8.17 11.68
CA GLU A 82 11.54 -8.97 11.22
C GLU A 82 12.79 -8.74 12.09
N LYS A 83 13.03 -7.49 12.53
CA LYS A 83 14.16 -7.14 13.39
C LYS A 83 14.05 -7.72 14.80
N PHE A 84 12.87 -7.72 15.39
CA PHE A 84 12.63 -8.38 16.68
C PHE A 84 12.69 -9.90 16.54
N LEU A 85 12.16 -10.45 15.45
CA LEU A 85 12.16 -11.88 15.17
C LEU A 85 13.58 -12.45 15.04
N ILE A 86 14.45 -11.85 14.23
CA ILE A 86 15.85 -12.33 14.08
C ILE A 86 16.66 -12.17 15.37
N SER A 87 16.16 -11.40 16.33
CA SER A 87 16.80 -11.19 17.64
C SER A 87 16.17 -12.06 18.74
N ASP A 88 15.22 -12.95 18.43
CA ASP A 88 14.46 -13.78 19.39
C ASP A 88 13.71 -12.94 20.44
N ARG A 89 13.07 -11.84 19.99
CA ARG A 89 12.40 -10.85 20.87
C ARG A 89 10.98 -10.51 20.40
N VAL A 90 10.27 -11.47 19.80
CA VAL A 90 8.90 -11.26 19.28
C VAL A 90 7.93 -10.80 20.37
N ASP A 91 8.07 -11.31 21.61
CA ASP A 91 7.23 -10.90 22.74
C ASP A 91 7.36 -9.39 23.07
N GLU A 92 8.55 -8.82 22.89
CA GLU A 92 8.77 -7.39 23.08
C GLU A 92 8.16 -6.55 21.97
N TRP A 93 8.17 -7.06 20.73
CA TRP A 93 7.46 -6.45 19.61
C TRP A 93 5.95 -6.45 19.85
N TYR A 94 5.39 -7.58 20.30
CA TYR A 94 3.98 -7.68 20.69
C TYR A 94 3.65 -6.64 21.77
N LYS A 95 4.48 -6.56 22.82
CA LYS A 95 4.30 -5.59 23.89
C LYS A 95 4.35 -4.14 23.39
N LEU A 96 5.27 -3.82 22.48
CA LEU A 96 5.35 -2.50 21.85
C LEU A 96 4.06 -2.15 21.09
N CYS A 97 3.55 -3.07 20.28
CA CYS A 97 2.29 -2.88 19.54
C CYS A 97 1.11 -2.68 20.51
N SER A 98 1.00 -3.54 21.53
CA SER A 98 -0.06 -3.48 22.55
C SER A 98 0.00 -2.19 23.39
N ASP A 99 1.18 -1.82 23.90
CA ASP A 99 1.37 -0.60 24.70
C ASP A 99 1.12 0.68 23.88
N ALA A 100 1.34 0.64 22.56
CA ALA A 100 0.97 1.72 21.64
C ALA A 100 -0.54 1.75 21.32
N GLY A 101 -1.26 0.66 21.65
CA GLY A 101 -2.67 0.40 21.38
C GLY A 101 -2.96 0.02 19.93
N ALA A 102 -1.99 -0.53 19.21
CA ALA A 102 -2.21 -0.98 17.84
C ALA A 102 -3.29 -2.07 17.81
N THR A 103 -4.23 -1.95 16.88
CA THR A 103 -5.24 -2.95 16.52
C THR A 103 -4.86 -3.66 15.22
N VAL A 104 -3.93 -3.07 14.47
CA VAL A 104 -3.41 -3.52 13.18
C VAL A 104 -1.89 -3.73 13.28
N VAL A 105 -1.38 -4.81 12.71
CA VAL A 105 0.06 -5.11 12.66
C VAL A 105 0.49 -5.52 11.26
N GLU A 106 1.74 -5.23 10.89
CA GLU A 106 2.34 -5.73 9.65
C GLU A 106 3.27 -6.91 9.92
N ILE A 107 3.12 -8.00 9.15
CA ILE A 107 3.99 -9.18 9.19
C ILE A 107 4.59 -9.42 7.81
N SER A 108 5.92 -9.31 7.71
CA SER A 108 6.68 -9.41 6.47
C SER A 108 7.85 -10.39 6.59
N ASN A 109 8.42 -10.79 5.46
CA ASN A 109 9.66 -11.57 5.34
C ASN A 109 10.57 -11.02 4.23
N GLY A 110 10.50 -9.72 3.97
CA GLY A 110 11.15 -9.08 2.83
C GLY A 110 12.67 -8.92 3.00
N THR A 111 13.19 -9.02 4.22
CA THR A 111 14.57 -8.71 4.60
C THR A 111 15.32 -9.92 5.16
N ILE A 112 14.72 -10.66 6.09
CA ILE A 112 15.36 -11.80 6.77
C ILE A 112 15.14 -13.12 6.02
N PRO A 113 15.96 -14.15 6.24
CA PRO A 113 15.74 -15.47 5.67
C PRO A 113 14.62 -16.22 6.41
N LEU A 114 13.37 -15.81 6.18
CA LEU A 114 12.15 -16.43 6.71
C LEU A 114 11.30 -16.92 5.52
N SER A 115 10.97 -18.21 5.47
CA SER A 115 10.11 -18.75 4.41
C SER A 115 8.68 -18.20 4.54
N ASN A 116 7.91 -18.22 3.44
CA ASN A 116 6.52 -17.76 3.49
C ASN A 116 5.65 -18.66 4.40
N ALA A 117 5.96 -19.95 4.50
CA ALA A 117 5.28 -20.87 5.40
C ALA A 117 5.53 -20.53 6.88
N GLU A 118 6.76 -20.14 7.24
CA GLU A 118 7.06 -19.67 8.60
C GLU A 118 6.39 -18.32 8.88
N LYS A 119 6.40 -17.39 7.90
CA LYS A 119 5.65 -16.12 7.98
C LYS A 119 4.16 -16.35 8.22
N ALA A 120 3.54 -17.29 7.48
CA ALA A 120 2.15 -17.69 7.66
C ALA A 120 1.87 -18.25 9.06
N GLY A 121 2.85 -18.92 9.69
CA GLY A 121 2.77 -19.32 11.09
C GLY A 121 2.59 -18.12 12.04
N TYR A 122 3.36 -17.05 11.84
CA TYR A 122 3.21 -15.81 12.62
C TYR A 122 1.92 -15.06 12.30
N ILE A 123 1.49 -15.03 11.03
CA ILE A 123 0.20 -14.43 10.65
C ILE A 123 -0.92 -15.11 11.44
N ARG A 124 -0.96 -16.45 11.43
CA ARG A 124 -1.96 -17.22 12.18
C ARG A 124 -1.91 -16.95 13.67
N GLN A 125 -0.71 -16.86 14.24
CA GLN A 125 -0.53 -16.56 15.66
C GLN A 125 -1.12 -15.21 16.05
N PHE A 126 -0.93 -14.16 15.23
CA PHE A 126 -1.34 -12.80 15.58
C PHE A 126 -2.73 -12.41 15.07
N ALA A 127 -3.31 -13.17 14.14
CA ALA A 127 -4.65 -12.92 13.60
C ALA A 127 -5.77 -13.07 14.65
N ASP A 128 -5.54 -13.80 15.74
CA ASP A 128 -6.50 -13.92 16.85
C ASP A 128 -6.63 -12.63 17.69
N GLU A 129 -5.63 -11.75 17.64
CA GLU A 129 -5.54 -10.54 18.50
C GLU A 129 -5.47 -9.23 17.70
N PHE A 130 -4.96 -9.26 16.48
CA PHE A 130 -4.79 -8.09 15.62
C PHE A 130 -5.38 -8.32 14.24
N THR A 131 -5.76 -7.23 13.57
CA THR A 131 -5.90 -7.24 12.11
C THR A 131 -4.51 -7.30 11.49
N VAL A 132 -4.19 -8.39 10.79
CA VAL A 132 -2.86 -8.58 10.18
C VAL A 132 -2.85 -8.07 8.75
N LEU A 133 -1.92 -7.16 8.45
CA LEU A 133 -1.50 -6.79 7.10
C LEU A 133 -0.24 -7.59 6.77
N SER A 134 -0.29 -8.55 5.86
CA SER A 134 0.95 -9.20 5.44
C SER A 134 1.60 -8.44 4.29
N GLU A 135 2.89 -8.68 4.03
CA GLU A 135 3.58 -8.16 2.85
C GLU A 135 4.22 -9.31 2.07
N VAL A 136 4.01 -9.31 0.74
CA VAL A 136 4.66 -10.21 -0.21
C VAL A 136 5.58 -9.38 -1.11
N GLY A 137 6.81 -9.88 -1.26
CA GLY A 137 7.87 -9.27 -2.06
C GLY A 137 9.19 -9.22 -1.29
N PHE A 138 10.28 -9.00 -2.02
CA PHE A 138 11.61 -8.93 -1.44
C PHE A 138 12.24 -7.55 -1.66
N LYS A 139 13.01 -7.14 -0.65
CA LYS A 139 13.76 -5.88 -0.66
C LYS A 139 15.06 -5.97 -1.45
N ASP A 140 15.55 -7.20 -1.63
CA ASP A 140 16.69 -7.50 -2.48
C ASP A 140 16.25 -7.56 -3.96
N PRO A 141 16.87 -6.76 -4.85
CA PRO A 141 16.47 -6.68 -6.25
C PRO A 141 16.53 -8.04 -6.98
N VAL A 142 17.58 -8.82 -6.74
CA VAL A 142 17.79 -10.11 -7.45
C VAL A 142 16.74 -11.13 -7.02
N ARG A 143 16.49 -11.26 -5.72
CA ARG A 143 15.40 -12.11 -5.19
C ARG A 143 14.03 -11.65 -5.67
N SER A 144 13.82 -10.33 -5.77
CA SER A 144 12.57 -9.77 -6.26
C SER A 144 12.30 -10.11 -7.72
N GLU A 145 13.28 -9.90 -8.60
CA GLU A 145 13.16 -10.17 -10.05
C GLU A 145 12.99 -11.66 -10.35
N THR A 146 13.60 -12.53 -9.55
CA THR A 146 13.53 -13.99 -9.73
C THR A 146 12.27 -14.63 -9.14
N LEU A 147 11.48 -13.89 -8.35
CA LEU A 147 10.21 -14.38 -7.82
C LEU A 147 9.14 -14.35 -8.92
N SER A 148 8.72 -15.54 -9.38
CA SER A 148 7.74 -15.70 -10.46
C SER A 148 6.33 -15.31 -10.02
N PRO A 149 5.45 -14.91 -10.97
CA PRO A 149 4.05 -14.60 -10.65
C PRO A 149 3.29 -15.73 -9.95
N ALA A 150 3.47 -16.98 -10.40
CA ALA A 150 2.88 -18.14 -9.70
C ALA A 150 3.30 -18.23 -8.23
N ARG A 151 4.57 -17.91 -7.90
CA ARG A 151 5.04 -17.88 -6.50
C ARG A 151 4.48 -16.71 -5.72
N TRP A 152 4.29 -15.55 -6.34
CA TRP A 152 3.58 -14.43 -5.72
C TRP A 152 2.15 -14.83 -5.35
N ILE A 153 1.41 -15.42 -6.29
CA ILE A 153 0.03 -15.89 -6.07
C ILE A 153 0.00 -16.94 -4.95
N ASP A 154 0.93 -17.91 -4.96
CA ASP A 154 1.06 -18.91 -3.88
C ASP A 154 1.25 -18.26 -2.51
N TYR A 155 2.12 -17.23 -2.41
CA TYR A 155 2.42 -16.55 -1.15
C TYR A 155 1.28 -15.67 -0.68
N ILE A 156 0.63 -14.96 -1.59
CA ILE A 156 -0.57 -14.17 -1.28
C ILE A 156 -1.67 -15.10 -0.74
N GLN A 157 -1.94 -16.21 -1.42
CA GLN A 157 -2.95 -17.17 -0.96
C GLN A 157 -2.59 -17.77 0.40
N GLN A 158 -1.33 -18.14 0.62
CA GLN A 158 -0.88 -18.65 1.91
C GLN A 158 -1.07 -17.66 3.06
N ASP A 159 -0.84 -16.37 2.81
CA ASP A 159 -1.01 -15.33 3.82
C ASP A 159 -2.50 -15.12 4.14
N LEU A 160 -3.37 -15.10 3.12
CA LEU A 160 -4.82 -15.01 3.28
C LEU A 160 -5.38 -16.22 4.04
N ASP A 161 -4.96 -17.44 3.66
CA ASP A 161 -5.35 -18.69 4.33
C ASP A 161 -4.86 -18.74 5.79
N ALA A 162 -3.79 -18.02 6.11
CA ALA A 162 -3.27 -17.89 7.47
C ALA A 162 -4.05 -16.87 8.32
N GLY A 163 -4.91 -16.05 7.71
CA GLY A 163 -5.72 -15.05 8.41
C GLY A 163 -5.28 -13.60 8.18
N ALA A 164 -4.42 -13.31 7.20
CA ALA A 164 -4.16 -11.93 6.82
C ALA A 164 -5.44 -11.26 6.32
N HIS A 165 -5.70 -10.03 6.79
CA HIS A 165 -6.86 -9.25 6.38
C HIS A 165 -6.64 -8.59 5.02
N PHE A 166 -5.45 -8.03 4.80
CA PHE A 166 -4.95 -7.62 3.49
C PHE A 166 -3.54 -8.13 3.26
N VAL A 167 -3.21 -8.36 2.00
CA VAL A 167 -1.83 -8.63 1.54
C VAL A 167 -1.31 -7.41 0.77
N ILE A 168 -0.23 -6.83 1.28
CA ILE A 168 0.50 -5.74 0.65
C ILE A 168 1.43 -6.33 -0.42
N ALA A 169 1.30 -5.83 -1.65
CA ALA A 169 2.24 -6.10 -2.72
C ALA A 169 3.36 -5.03 -2.67
N GLU A 170 4.54 -5.43 -2.16
CA GLU A 170 5.70 -4.57 -1.93
C GLU A 170 6.16 -3.86 -3.22
N ALA A 171 6.45 -2.56 -3.13
CA ALA A 171 7.15 -1.79 -4.16
C ALA A 171 8.40 -1.07 -3.61
N ARG A 172 8.58 -1.10 -2.27
CA ARG A 172 9.48 -0.23 -1.48
C ARG A 172 9.06 1.23 -1.58
N GLU A 173 9.49 2.07 -0.62
CA GLU A 173 9.33 3.53 -0.72
C GLU A 173 9.93 4.14 -2.01
N SER A 174 10.93 3.50 -2.62
CA SER A 174 11.51 3.97 -3.88
C SER A 174 10.71 3.61 -5.12
N GLY A 175 9.76 2.66 -5.04
CA GLY A 175 9.05 2.14 -6.21
C GLY A 175 9.93 1.37 -7.19
N ARG A 176 10.94 0.64 -6.68
CA ARG A 176 12.00 0.00 -7.50
C ARG A 176 12.31 -1.44 -7.11
N SER A 177 11.38 -2.12 -6.45
CA SER A 177 11.44 -3.55 -6.16
C SER A 177 10.04 -4.14 -6.13
N GLY A 178 9.93 -5.44 -5.85
CA GLY A 178 8.69 -6.18 -5.72
C GLY A 178 7.87 -6.16 -7.01
N ILE A 179 6.73 -5.47 -7.00
CA ILE A 179 5.88 -5.26 -8.18
C ILE A 179 6.47 -4.26 -9.19
N CYS A 180 7.56 -3.58 -8.83
CA CYS A 180 8.35 -2.74 -9.72
C CYS A 180 9.69 -3.40 -10.08
N ARG A 181 10.22 -3.06 -11.25
CA ARG A 181 11.59 -3.35 -11.68
C ARG A 181 12.59 -2.37 -11.05
N PRO A 182 13.90 -2.66 -11.08
CA PRO A 182 14.93 -1.77 -10.55
C PRO A 182 14.96 -0.36 -11.18
N ASP A 183 14.47 -0.22 -12.41
CA ASP A 183 14.35 1.05 -13.13
C ASP A 183 13.07 1.85 -12.77
N GLY A 184 12.16 1.25 -12.01
CA GLY A 184 10.88 1.85 -11.60
C GLY A 184 9.70 1.45 -12.48
N GLU A 185 9.91 0.71 -13.57
CA GLU A 185 8.80 0.21 -14.37
C GLU A 185 7.97 -0.82 -13.61
N LEU A 186 6.66 -0.79 -13.81
CA LEU A 186 5.78 -1.83 -13.26
C LEU A 186 6.02 -3.16 -13.96
N ARG A 187 5.97 -4.24 -13.18
CA ARG A 187 5.92 -5.61 -13.69
C ARG A 187 4.48 -5.92 -14.11
N TYR A 188 4.00 -5.30 -15.20
CA TYR A 188 2.61 -5.44 -15.65
C TYR A 188 2.12 -6.88 -15.72
N GLY A 189 2.88 -7.79 -16.34
CA GLY A 189 2.49 -9.21 -16.39
C GLY A 189 2.34 -9.86 -15.01
N LEU A 190 3.16 -9.48 -14.01
CA LEU A 190 2.97 -9.96 -12.63
C LEU A 190 1.66 -9.43 -12.03
N ILE A 191 1.39 -8.13 -12.22
CA ILE A 191 0.20 -7.47 -11.66
C ILE A 191 -1.07 -8.02 -12.32
N GLU A 192 -1.05 -8.20 -13.64
CA GLU A 192 -2.14 -8.81 -14.42
C GLU A 192 -2.39 -10.26 -13.97
N GLU A 193 -1.34 -11.08 -13.84
CA GLU A 193 -1.49 -12.47 -13.36
C GLU A 193 -2.08 -12.54 -11.93
N ILE A 194 -1.69 -11.61 -11.04
CA ILE A 194 -2.31 -11.51 -9.70
C ILE A 194 -3.78 -11.12 -9.82
N ALA A 195 -4.11 -10.11 -10.62
CA ALA A 195 -5.47 -9.58 -10.77
C ALA A 195 -6.43 -10.55 -11.48
N GLU A 196 -5.91 -11.39 -12.37
CA GLU A 196 -6.67 -12.43 -13.10
C GLU A 196 -6.73 -13.77 -12.34
N SER A 197 -6.01 -13.89 -11.21
CA SER A 197 -6.06 -15.07 -10.36
C SER A 197 -7.41 -15.19 -9.61
N ALA A 198 -7.57 -16.27 -8.85
CA ALA A 198 -8.75 -16.47 -8.01
C ALA A 198 -8.75 -15.60 -6.73
N ILE A 199 -7.70 -14.81 -6.49
CA ILE A 199 -7.59 -13.93 -5.32
C ILE A 199 -8.52 -12.73 -5.50
N ASP A 200 -9.32 -12.44 -4.47
CA ASP A 200 -10.12 -11.23 -4.46
C ASP A 200 -9.21 -10.00 -4.27
N VAL A 201 -9.15 -9.15 -5.31
CA VAL A 201 -8.36 -7.92 -5.32
C VAL A 201 -8.74 -6.93 -4.22
N ASN A 202 -9.95 -7.04 -3.64
CA ASN A 202 -10.33 -6.23 -2.49
C ASN A 202 -9.51 -6.56 -1.24
N HIS A 203 -8.89 -7.74 -1.17
CA HIS A 203 -7.96 -8.14 -0.11
C HIS A 203 -6.49 -7.78 -0.42
N LEU A 204 -6.23 -7.05 -1.51
CA LEU A 204 -4.88 -6.65 -1.90
C LEU A 204 -4.67 -5.15 -1.75
N MET A 205 -3.46 -4.79 -1.32
CA MET A 205 -3.01 -3.40 -1.27
C MET A 205 -1.72 -3.26 -2.06
N PHE A 206 -1.73 -2.50 -3.14
CA PHE A 206 -0.55 -2.28 -3.97
C PHE A 206 0.20 -1.05 -3.48
N GLU A 207 1.49 -1.18 -3.16
CA GLU A 207 2.31 0.00 -2.89
C GLU A 207 2.47 0.85 -4.17
N ALA A 208 2.16 2.13 -4.07
CA ALA A 208 2.25 3.10 -5.17
C ALA A 208 3.00 4.37 -4.72
N PRO A 209 4.31 4.29 -4.46
CA PRO A 209 5.07 5.34 -3.78
C PRO A 209 5.47 6.53 -4.68
N THR A 210 5.53 6.35 -5.99
CA THR A 210 5.95 7.39 -6.94
C THR A 210 4.76 7.96 -7.70
N LYS A 211 4.83 9.27 -7.96
CA LYS A 211 3.82 10.04 -8.69
C LYS A 211 4.38 10.49 -10.03
N ASP A 212 4.72 9.51 -10.85
CA ASP A 212 5.18 9.77 -12.22
C ASP A 212 4.00 9.76 -13.18
N PHE A 213 4.05 10.60 -14.21
CA PHE A 213 3.18 10.47 -15.38
C PHE A 213 3.27 9.01 -15.86
N TYR A 214 2.14 8.32 -15.95
CA TYR A 214 2.12 6.90 -16.35
C TYR A 214 2.73 6.71 -17.74
N ALA A 215 2.56 7.70 -18.61
CA ALA A 215 3.25 7.81 -19.89
C ALA A 215 3.45 9.29 -20.28
N PRO A 216 4.48 9.63 -21.08
CA PRO A 216 4.52 10.87 -21.83
C PRO A 216 3.27 11.05 -22.68
N THR A 217 2.90 12.29 -23.03
CA THR A 217 1.76 12.55 -23.93
C THR A 217 1.89 11.75 -25.23
N PHE A 218 0.84 11.01 -25.61
CA PHE A 218 0.82 10.17 -26.80
C PHE A 218 -0.48 10.34 -27.59
N THR A 219 -0.43 10.17 -28.91
CA THR A 219 -1.60 10.26 -29.78
C THR A 219 -2.23 8.88 -29.97
N ARG A 220 -3.56 8.79 -29.83
CA ARG A 220 -4.34 7.59 -30.19
C ARG A 220 -5.18 7.87 -31.43
N PHE A 221 -5.37 6.84 -32.26
CA PHE A 221 -6.20 6.89 -33.47
C PHE A 221 -5.81 7.99 -34.48
N ALA A 222 -4.50 8.18 -34.67
CA ALA A 222 -3.97 9.20 -35.57
C ALA A 222 -4.56 9.09 -36.99
N GLY A 223 -4.98 10.23 -37.54
CA GLY A 223 -5.59 10.35 -38.87
C GLY A 223 -7.08 10.00 -38.92
N THR A 224 -7.75 9.78 -37.78
CA THR A 224 -9.19 9.48 -37.72
C THR A 224 -9.97 10.59 -37.04
N ALA A 225 -11.31 10.55 -37.13
CA ALA A 225 -12.17 11.48 -36.39
C ALA A 225 -12.06 11.31 -34.86
N GLU A 226 -11.60 10.15 -34.38
CA GLU A 226 -11.41 9.85 -32.97
C GLU A 226 -10.00 10.20 -32.46
N GLU A 227 -9.17 10.84 -33.30
CA GLU A 227 -7.82 11.24 -32.92
C GLU A 227 -7.83 12.15 -31.70
N HIS A 228 -7.02 11.77 -30.70
CA HIS A 228 -6.83 12.56 -29.50
C HIS A 228 -5.41 12.43 -28.96
N VAL A 229 -4.96 13.49 -28.31
CA VAL A 229 -3.78 13.45 -27.46
C VAL A 229 -4.21 12.98 -26.08
N SER A 230 -3.61 11.88 -25.63
CA SER A 230 -3.79 11.33 -24.30
C SER A 230 -2.58 11.62 -23.42
N PHE A 231 -2.85 11.87 -22.15
CA PHE A 231 -1.88 11.60 -21.08
C PHE A 231 -2.60 10.87 -19.97
N VAL A 232 -1.84 10.07 -19.22
CA VAL A 232 -2.39 9.24 -18.15
C VAL A 232 -1.74 9.66 -16.85
N LEU A 233 -2.55 10.08 -15.90
CA LEU A 233 -2.13 10.32 -14.53
C LEU A 233 -2.46 9.09 -13.70
N ARG A 234 -1.51 8.72 -12.84
CA ARG A 234 -1.74 7.76 -11.77
C ARG A 234 -2.08 8.55 -10.52
N ASP A 235 -3.30 8.37 -10.00
CA ASP A 235 -3.68 9.01 -8.75
C ASP A 235 -3.08 8.24 -7.53
N PRO A 236 -3.13 8.82 -6.31
CA PRO A 236 -2.65 8.16 -5.11
C PRO A 236 -3.39 6.87 -4.71
N SER A 237 -4.50 6.54 -5.36
CA SER A 237 -5.30 5.33 -5.16
C SER A 237 -5.13 4.33 -6.31
N ASN A 238 -4.08 4.49 -7.13
CA ASN A 238 -3.73 3.62 -8.26
C ASN A 238 -4.75 3.60 -9.42
N ASN A 239 -5.68 4.56 -9.48
CA ASN A 239 -6.54 4.71 -10.64
C ASN A 239 -5.74 5.30 -11.79
N LEU A 240 -5.90 4.72 -12.98
CA LEU A 240 -5.44 5.33 -14.22
C LEU A 240 -6.49 6.32 -14.68
N LEU A 241 -6.17 7.60 -14.54
CA LEU A 241 -6.99 8.69 -15.07
C LEU A 241 -6.42 9.06 -16.44
N GLU A 242 -7.05 8.54 -17.50
CA GLU A 242 -6.75 8.93 -18.87
C GLU A 242 -7.47 10.24 -19.20
N PHE A 243 -6.70 11.28 -19.50
CA PHE A 243 -7.20 12.56 -19.99
C PHE A 243 -7.07 12.58 -21.50
N LYS A 244 -8.19 12.81 -22.19
CA LYS A 244 -8.26 12.83 -23.66
C LYS A 244 -8.55 14.24 -24.13
N HIS A 245 -7.71 14.72 -25.05
CA HIS A 245 -7.98 15.93 -25.79
C HIS A 245 -8.20 15.58 -27.26
N TYR A 246 -9.46 15.54 -27.68
CA TYR A 246 -9.85 15.25 -29.07
C TYR A 246 -9.55 16.45 -29.96
N LEU A 247 -8.94 16.17 -31.11
CA LEU A 247 -8.69 17.20 -32.12
C LEU A 247 -9.97 17.59 -32.87
N ASP A 248 -10.93 16.67 -33.00
CA ASP A 248 -12.25 16.93 -33.56
C ASP A 248 -13.21 17.45 -32.48
N PRO A 249 -13.69 18.70 -32.56
CA PRO A 249 -14.58 19.27 -31.55
C PRO A 249 -15.90 18.53 -31.35
N ARG A 250 -16.32 17.74 -32.33
CA ARG A 250 -17.56 16.95 -32.23
C ARG A 250 -17.44 15.77 -31.29
N MET A 251 -16.23 15.34 -30.93
CA MET A 251 -15.94 14.21 -30.02
C MET A 251 -15.78 14.64 -28.56
N MET A 252 -15.83 15.95 -28.29
CA MET A 252 -15.78 16.54 -26.94
C MET A 252 -17.21 16.75 -26.42
N TYR A 253 -17.91 15.67 -26.10
CA TYR A 253 -19.25 15.68 -25.49
C TYR A 253 -19.22 15.31 -24.01
#